data_AF-X1TNS5-F1
#
_entry.id   AF-X1TNS5-F1
#
_cell.length_a   1.000
_cell.length_b   1.000
_cell.length_c   1.000
_cell.angle_alpha   90.00
_cell.angle_beta   90.00
_cell.angle_gamma   90.00
#
_symmetry.space_group_name_H-M   'P 1'
#
loop_
_entity.id
_entity.type
_entity.pdbx_description
1 polymer ?
#
loop_
_entity_poly.entity_id
_entity_poly.type
_entity_poly.pdbx_seq_one_letter_code
_entity_poly.pdbx_strand_id
1 'polypeptide(L)'
;EWIKPSYPGGGRSSSWEDDSDLQIDCGLRVHGSNYMRPRYHRSDGVWAGNSKFSLRLYFRSRYGDSWLKYPLFPFEVERFKSIVLRGGHNDRVNPFIKDELLRRLHKDMGNVASLGTMANLFINGQYKGYFNPCEHIKSAFCQQWYKSDKDWDVMTMNGVRDGDAKAFNDLLDYARSHNLSDDAHYQHVSNRLDIPAFADYLILQLWCGNWDWPQNNWSAAAERSEDGMWRFFIWDAER
;
A
#
# COMPACT_ATOMS: atom_id res chain seq x y z
N GLU A 1 -17.37 23.98 -13.12
CA GLU A 1 -16.68 23.40 -14.30
C GLU A 1 -15.56 22.50 -13.80
N TRP A 2 -15.54 21.24 -14.22
CA TRP A 2 -14.53 20.27 -13.79
C TRP A 2 -13.30 20.38 -14.69
N ILE A 3 -12.15 20.71 -14.09
CA ILE A 3 -10.86 20.71 -14.78
C ILE A 3 -10.49 19.25 -15.07
N LYS A 4 -10.45 18.87 -16.35
CA LYS A 4 -9.90 17.58 -16.80
C LYS A 4 -8.37 17.62 -16.66
N PRO A 5 -7.71 16.62 -16.04
CA PRO A 5 -6.26 16.50 -16.10
C PRO A 5 -5.83 16.26 -17.55
N SER A 6 -4.95 17.12 -18.07
CA SER A 6 -4.28 16.88 -19.35
C SER A 6 -3.12 15.92 -19.14
N TYR A 7 -3.16 14.77 -19.82
CA TYR A 7 -2.03 13.87 -19.94
C TYR A 7 -1.12 14.32 -21.09
N PRO A 8 0.18 14.60 -20.87
CA PRO A 8 1.12 14.81 -21.95
C PRO A 8 1.68 13.46 -22.44
N GLY A 9 1.22 13.03 -23.62
CA GLY A 9 2.03 12.29 -24.60
C GLY A 9 2.26 10.79 -24.40
N GLY A 10 1.69 9.99 -25.31
CA GLY A 10 2.08 8.60 -25.55
C GLY A 10 0.95 7.78 -26.16
N GLY A 11 0.81 7.82 -27.48
CA GLY A 11 -0.30 7.17 -28.21
C GLY A 11 -0.45 5.68 -27.91
N ARG A 12 -1.61 5.31 -27.36
CA ARG A 12 -2.21 3.99 -27.50
C ARG A 12 -3.67 4.18 -27.88
N SER A 13 -4.03 3.70 -29.07
CA SER A 13 -5.41 3.64 -29.54
C SER A 13 -6.11 2.41 -28.95
N SER A 14 -7.17 2.61 -28.20
CA SER A 14 -8.45 1.90 -28.42
C SER A 14 -9.54 2.51 -27.55
N SER A 15 -10.50 3.16 -28.19
CA SER A 15 -11.90 3.34 -27.79
C SER A 15 -12.23 3.24 -26.30
N TRP A 16 -12.16 4.37 -25.60
CA TRP A 16 -12.92 4.56 -24.36
C TRP A 16 -14.09 5.49 -24.70
N GLU A 17 -15.21 4.88 -25.06
CA GLU A 17 -16.50 5.55 -25.02
C GLU A 17 -16.81 5.88 -23.55
N ASP A 18 -16.95 7.18 -23.27
CA ASP A 18 -17.62 7.77 -22.11
C ASP A 18 -17.03 7.48 -20.71
N ASP A 19 -16.19 8.40 -20.22
CA ASP A 19 -15.82 8.58 -18.79
C ASP A 19 -17.02 9.01 -17.92
N SER A 20 -18.26 8.81 -18.38
CA SER A 20 -19.43 9.47 -17.83
C SER A 20 -19.98 8.87 -16.54
N ASP A 21 -19.70 7.61 -16.16
CA ASP A 21 -20.19 7.08 -14.86
C ASP A 21 -19.39 5.86 -14.34
N LEU A 22 -18.18 6.05 -13.81
CA LEU A 22 -17.58 5.00 -12.96
C LEU A 22 -18.36 4.93 -11.64
N GLN A 23 -19.31 4.00 -11.57
CA GLN A 23 -20.02 3.62 -10.34
C GLN A 23 -19.80 2.13 -10.05
N ILE A 24 -19.39 1.81 -8.82
CA ILE A 24 -19.27 0.43 -8.37
C ILE A 24 -19.60 0.31 -6.88
N ASP A 25 -20.35 -0.71 -6.54
CA ASP A 25 -20.65 -1.05 -5.16
C ASP A 25 -19.41 -1.63 -4.46
N CYS A 26 -19.14 -1.17 -3.24
CA CYS A 26 -18.05 -1.68 -2.45
C CYS A 26 -18.33 -1.61 -0.95
N GLY A 27 -17.57 -2.38 -0.17
CA GLY A 27 -17.55 -2.22 1.26
C GLY A 27 -16.68 -1.04 1.68
N LEU A 28 -17.14 -0.30 2.69
CA LEU A 28 -16.40 0.80 3.32
C LEU A 28 -16.07 0.45 4.78
N ARG A 29 -14.83 0.72 5.23
CA ARG A 29 -14.39 0.55 6.63
C ARG A 29 -13.41 1.65 7.03
N VAL A 30 -13.40 2.00 8.31
CA VAL A 30 -12.33 2.83 8.88
C VAL A 30 -10.99 2.09 8.83
N HIS A 31 -10.00 2.72 8.22
CA HIS A 31 -8.62 2.26 8.17
C HIS A 31 -7.79 3.05 9.18
N GLY A 32 -7.59 2.48 10.36
CA GLY A 32 -6.81 3.09 11.41
C GLY A 32 -6.27 2.05 12.37
N SER A 33 -5.14 2.37 13.01
CA SER A 33 -4.52 1.51 14.03
C SER A 33 -5.42 1.39 15.25
N ASN A 34 -5.16 0.37 16.08
CA ASN A 34 -5.85 0.23 17.37
C ASN A 34 -5.56 1.43 18.30
N TYR A 35 -4.41 2.08 18.14
CA TYR A 35 -4.09 3.33 18.82
C TYR A 35 -5.00 4.48 18.36
N MET A 36 -5.24 4.63 17.06
CA MET A 36 -6.00 5.79 16.54
C MET A 36 -7.51 5.64 16.61
N ARG A 37 -8.05 4.42 16.47
CA ARG A 37 -9.50 4.20 16.44
C ARG A 37 -10.27 4.83 17.62
N PRO A 38 -9.82 4.72 18.88
CA PRO A 38 -10.51 5.34 20.02
C PRO A 38 -10.41 6.87 20.05
N ARG A 39 -9.49 7.47 19.28
CA ARG A 39 -9.24 8.92 19.24
C ARG A 39 -10.01 9.60 18.11
N TYR A 40 -10.55 8.83 17.17
CA TYR A 40 -11.37 9.38 16.12
C TYR A 40 -12.67 9.93 16.67
N HIS A 41 -13.04 11.12 16.21
CA HIS A 41 -14.35 11.70 16.48
C HIS A 41 -14.99 12.06 15.15
N ARG A 42 -16.31 11.91 15.09
CA ARG A 42 -17.07 12.33 13.92
C ARG A 42 -17.09 13.86 13.86
N SER A 43 -16.97 14.39 12.65
CA SER A 43 -17.19 15.81 12.37
C SER A 43 -18.17 15.93 11.21
N ASP A 44 -19.04 16.93 11.29
CA ASP A 44 -19.88 17.36 10.18
C ASP A 44 -19.07 18.28 9.26
N GLY A 45 -19.44 18.34 7.97
CA GLY A 45 -18.67 19.11 6.99
C GLY A 45 -17.32 18.48 6.63
N VAL A 46 -16.27 19.31 6.53
CA VAL A 46 -14.92 18.93 6.08
C VAL A 46 -14.17 18.19 7.19
N TRP A 47 -13.56 17.06 6.88
CA TRP A 47 -12.81 16.28 7.87
C TRP A 47 -11.36 16.78 7.99
N ALA A 48 -10.96 17.07 9.24
CA ALA A 48 -9.63 17.51 9.62
C ALA A 48 -9.21 16.93 10.99
N GLY A 49 -7.91 16.93 11.28
CA GLY A 49 -7.38 16.41 12.55
C GLY A 49 -7.85 14.97 12.81
N ASN A 50 -8.31 14.67 14.03
CA ASN A 50 -8.79 13.33 14.40
C ASN A 50 -10.18 12.99 13.81
N SER A 51 -10.82 13.89 13.07
CA SER A 51 -12.01 13.54 12.27
C SER A 51 -11.67 13.09 10.84
N LYS A 52 -10.41 13.26 10.40
CA LYS A 52 -9.90 12.81 9.11
C LYS A 52 -9.30 11.42 9.21
N PHE A 53 -10.15 10.42 9.44
CA PHE A 53 -9.72 9.03 9.44
C PHE A 53 -9.59 8.49 8.02
N SER A 54 -8.56 7.67 7.78
CA SER A 54 -8.42 6.95 6.52
C SER A 54 -9.55 5.94 6.36
N LEU A 55 -9.91 5.64 5.12
CA LEU A 55 -10.94 4.67 4.77
C LEU A 55 -10.32 3.54 3.94
N ARG A 56 -10.94 2.37 3.98
CA ARG A 56 -10.64 1.26 3.06
C ARG A 56 -11.89 0.94 2.26
N LEU A 57 -11.74 0.98 0.94
CA LEU A 57 -12.67 0.41 -0.03
C LEU A 57 -12.28 -1.05 -0.24
N TYR A 58 -13.23 -1.98 -0.18
CA TYR A 58 -12.98 -3.39 -0.45
C TYR A 58 -14.10 -4.01 -1.28
N PHE A 59 -13.70 -4.66 -2.37
CA PHE A 59 -14.58 -5.26 -3.37
C PHE A 59 -14.78 -6.74 -3.03
N ARG A 60 -16.03 -7.20 -3.02
CA ARG A 60 -16.41 -8.57 -2.67
C ARG A 60 -17.68 -8.93 -3.40
N SER A 61 -17.81 -10.20 -3.80
CA SER A 61 -18.97 -10.70 -4.55
C SER A 61 -20.33 -10.41 -3.90
N ARG A 62 -20.37 -10.31 -2.56
CA ARG A 62 -21.58 -9.96 -1.80
C ARG A 62 -22.07 -8.53 -2.00
N TYR A 63 -21.23 -7.66 -2.56
CA TYR A 63 -21.55 -6.27 -2.86
C TYR A 63 -21.70 -6.04 -4.36
N GLY A 64 -21.62 -7.07 -5.21
CA GLY A 64 -21.44 -6.89 -6.65
C GLY A 64 -20.07 -7.42 -7.08
N ASP A 65 -19.32 -6.67 -7.88
CA ASP A 65 -18.03 -7.14 -8.37
C ASP A 65 -16.99 -7.34 -7.25
N SER A 66 -16.22 -8.43 -7.35
CA SER A 66 -15.19 -8.79 -6.37
C SER A 66 -13.85 -8.07 -6.57
N TRP A 67 -13.77 -7.25 -7.62
CA TRP A 67 -12.63 -6.42 -8.00
C TRP A 67 -13.14 -5.12 -8.58
N LEU A 68 -12.48 -4.00 -8.27
CA LEU A 68 -12.51 -2.86 -9.17
C LEU A 68 -11.66 -3.21 -10.39
N LYS A 69 -12.23 -3.20 -11.59
CA LYS A 69 -11.51 -3.37 -12.86
C LYS A 69 -11.54 -2.03 -13.59
N TYR A 70 -10.63 -1.15 -13.22
CA TYR A 70 -10.57 0.21 -13.71
C TYR A 70 -9.15 0.73 -13.51
N PRO A 71 -8.53 1.42 -14.50
CA PRO A 71 -7.22 2.02 -14.38
C PRO A 71 -7.27 3.25 -13.47
N LEU A 72 -7.54 3.04 -12.17
CA LEU A 72 -7.77 4.08 -11.18
C LEU A 72 -6.58 5.03 -11.03
N PHE A 73 -5.40 4.49 -11.30
CA PHE A 73 -4.15 5.20 -11.15
C PHE A 73 -3.35 5.17 -12.45
N PRO A 74 -2.49 6.16 -12.69
CA PRO A 74 -1.70 6.26 -13.92
C PRO A 74 -0.47 5.32 -13.89
N PHE A 75 -0.67 4.04 -13.59
CA PHE A 75 0.37 3.01 -13.54
C PHE A 75 -0.14 1.63 -13.96
N GLU A 76 0.77 0.64 -14.06
CA GLU A 76 0.60 -0.63 -14.78
C GLU A 76 -0.54 -1.55 -14.30
N VAL A 77 -1.01 -1.38 -13.06
CA VAL A 77 -2.05 -2.24 -12.47
C VAL A 77 -3.43 -1.61 -12.64
N GLU A 78 -4.36 -2.38 -13.22
CA GLU A 78 -5.71 -1.89 -13.58
C GLU A 78 -6.84 -2.58 -12.80
N ARG A 79 -6.52 -3.46 -11.85
CA ARG A 79 -7.54 -4.11 -11.02
C ARG A 79 -7.17 -4.25 -9.55
N PHE A 80 -8.13 -3.99 -8.66
CA PHE A 80 -7.90 -3.89 -7.23
C PHE A 80 -8.97 -4.62 -6.41
N LYS A 81 -8.57 -5.43 -5.43
CA LYS A 81 -9.49 -5.95 -4.39
C LYS A 81 -9.75 -4.97 -3.25
N SER A 82 -8.82 -4.05 -3.01
CA SER A 82 -8.99 -3.01 -2.02
C SER A 82 -8.11 -1.81 -2.28
N ILE A 83 -8.60 -0.64 -1.92
CA ILE A 83 -7.92 0.66 -1.98
C ILE A 83 -8.00 1.29 -0.60
N VAL A 84 -6.94 1.96 -0.17
CA VAL A 84 -6.96 2.78 1.05
C VAL A 84 -7.04 4.24 0.63
N LEU A 85 -8.02 4.97 1.16
CA LEU A 85 -8.09 6.43 1.08
C LEU A 85 -7.34 6.98 2.28
N ARG A 86 -6.05 7.26 2.12
CA ARG A 86 -5.19 7.72 3.21
C ARG A 86 -5.49 9.18 3.56
N GLY A 87 -5.70 9.43 4.86
CA GLY A 87 -5.98 10.73 5.44
C GLY A 87 -4.74 11.51 5.92
N GLY A 88 -3.53 11.02 5.63
CA GLY A 88 -2.26 11.68 5.94
C GLY A 88 -2.06 11.94 7.43
N HIS A 89 -2.22 10.94 8.29
CA HIS A 89 -2.44 11.15 9.72
C HIS A 89 -1.37 12.03 10.41
N ASN A 90 -0.09 11.73 10.17
CA ASN A 90 1.05 12.51 10.66
C ASN A 90 1.50 13.60 9.66
N ASP A 91 0.88 13.68 8.48
CA ASP A 91 1.16 14.66 7.41
C ASP A 91 -0.14 15.31 6.86
N ARG A 92 -1.00 15.84 7.73
CA ARG A 92 -2.43 16.11 7.41
C ARG A 92 -2.76 17.44 6.74
N VAL A 93 -1.79 18.33 6.50
CA VAL A 93 -2.05 19.70 6.02
C VAL A 93 -1.09 20.19 4.95
N ASN A 94 0.22 20.07 5.15
CA ASN A 94 1.24 20.44 4.18
C ASN A 94 2.59 19.77 4.55
N PRO A 95 3.18 18.91 3.70
CA PRO A 95 2.85 18.76 2.28
C PRO A 95 1.85 17.63 1.91
N PHE A 96 1.41 16.78 2.85
CA PHE A 96 0.49 15.64 2.60
C PHE A 96 0.98 14.58 1.59
N ILE A 97 2.18 14.77 1.05
CA ILE A 97 2.76 13.91 0.02
C ILE A 97 3.89 13.05 0.58
N LYS A 98 4.29 13.16 1.85
CA LYS A 98 5.50 12.47 2.34
C LYS A 98 5.46 10.97 2.09
N ASP A 99 4.36 10.31 2.47
CA ASP A 99 4.19 8.88 2.27
C ASP A 99 4.15 8.50 0.78
N GLU A 100 3.40 9.25 -0.04
CA GLU A 100 3.33 9.01 -1.49
C GLU A 100 4.69 9.23 -2.18
N LEU A 101 5.43 10.26 -1.78
CA LEU A 101 6.76 10.57 -2.26
C LEU A 101 7.71 9.42 -1.95
N LEU A 102 7.74 8.93 -0.71
CA LEU A 102 8.63 7.83 -0.32
C LEU A 102 8.25 6.52 -1.01
N ARG A 103 6.96 6.24 -1.20
CA ARG A 103 6.52 5.08 -2.00
C ARG A 103 6.92 5.19 -3.47
N ARG A 104 6.91 6.40 -4.05
CA ARG A 104 7.41 6.66 -5.41
C ARG A 104 8.92 6.54 -5.52
N LEU A 105 9.68 7.08 -4.56
CA LEU A 105 11.13 6.91 -4.52
C LEU A 105 11.50 5.43 -4.43
N HIS A 106 10.76 4.63 -3.65
CA HIS A 106 10.95 3.18 -3.61
C HIS A 106 10.73 2.52 -4.98
N LYS A 107 9.71 2.98 -5.73
CA LYS A 107 9.47 2.55 -7.11
C LYS A 107 10.60 2.97 -8.06
N ASP A 108 11.12 4.19 -7.92
CA ASP A 108 12.21 4.72 -8.73
C ASP A 108 13.54 3.99 -8.50
N MET A 109 13.71 3.37 -7.32
CA MET A 109 14.82 2.45 -7.03
C MET A 109 14.66 1.08 -7.71
N GLY A 110 13.55 0.83 -8.39
CA GLY A 110 13.28 -0.42 -9.13
C GLY A 110 12.34 -1.39 -8.41
N ASN A 111 11.85 -1.05 -7.23
CA ASN A 111 11.02 -1.94 -6.41
C ASN A 111 9.53 -1.83 -6.75
N VAL A 112 8.75 -2.86 -6.42
CA VAL A 112 7.30 -2.74 -6.36
C VAL A 112 6.93 -1.90 -5.14
N ALA A 113 6.04 -0.92 -5.32
CA ALA A 113 5.55 -0.06 -4.25
C ALA A 113 4.03 0.07 -4.34
N SER A 114 3.36 0.26 -3.19
CA SER A 114 1.97 0.71 -3.20
C SER A 114 1.97 2.13 -3.74
N LEU A 115 1.32 2.39 -4.87
CA LEU A 115 1.27 3.73 -5.44
C LEU A 115 -0.13 4.31 -5.30
N GLY A 116 -0.22 5.63 -5.42
CA GLY A 116 -1.49 6.33 -5.28
C GLY A 116 -1.55 7.61 -6.09
N THR A 117 -2.59 8.39 -5.83
CA THR A 117 -2.83 9.72 -6.40
C THR A 117 -3.49 10.62 -5.36
N MET A 118 -3.91 11.82 -5.72
CA MET A 118 -4.73 12.68 -4.87
C MET A 118 -6.17 12.74 -5.39
N ALA A 119 -7.14 12.66 -4.49
CA ALA A 119 -8.55 12.75 -4.85
C ALA A 119 -9.35 13.51 -3.79
N ASN A 120 -10.41 14.20 -4.22
CA ASN A 120 -11.39 14.81 -3.33
C ASN A 120 -12.44 13.77 -2.92
N LEU A 121 -12.66 13.62 -1.61
CA LEU A 121 -13.65 12.68 -1.09
C LEU A 121 -14.97 13.39 -0.84
N PHE A 122 -16.05 12.82 -1.38
CA PHE A 122 -17.43 13.17 -1.08
C PHE A 122 -18.14 11.97 -0.44
N ILE A 123 -18.87 12.20 0.64
CA ILE A 123 -19.73 11.19 1.28
C ILE A 123 -21.14 11.77 1.37
N ASN A 124 -22.12 11.07 0.79
CA ASN A 124 -23.51 11.54 0.67
C ASN A 124 -23.60 12.96 0.08
N GLY A 125 -22.84 13.22 -0.98
CA GLY A 125 -22.79 14.52 -1.66
C GLY A 125 -22.03 15.63 -0.91
N GLN A 126 -21.55 15.39 0.31
CA GLN A 126 -20.81 16.39 1.08
C GLN A 126 -19.29 16.19 0.98
N TYR A 127 -18.58 17.27 0.69
CA TYR A 127 -17.11 17.28 0.64
C TYR A 127 -16.50 17.03 2.03
N LYS A 128 -15.54 16.10 2.10
CA LYS A 128 -14.85 15.68 3.33
C LYS A 128 -13.35 16.01 3.33
N GLY A 129 -12.81 16.57 2.25
CA GLY A 129 -11.39 16.87 2.11
C GLY A 129 -10.72 16.07 1.01
N TYR A 130 -9.46 16.40 0.73
CA TYR A 130 -8.60 15.62 -0.15
C TYR A 130 -7.97 14.45 0.59
N PHE A 131 -7.77 13.34 -0.09
CA PHE A 131 -7.16 12.11 0.41
C PHE A 131 -6.13 11.62 -0.60
N ASN A 132 -5.27 10.70 -0.17
CA ASN A 132 -4.40 9.94 -1.06
C ASN A 132 -4.97 8.52 -1.23
N PRO A 133 -5.83 8.25 -2.23
CA PRO A 133 -6.15 6.88 -2.60
C PRO A 133 -4.87 6.17 -3.05
N CYS A 134 -4.57 5.03 -2.45
CA CYS A 134 -3.43 4.20 -2.81
C CYS A 134 -3.77 2.71 -2.73
N GLU A 135 -2.94 1.92 -3.39
CA GLU A 135 -3.03 0.48 -3.34
C GLU A 135 -2.83 -0.05 -1.92
N HIS A 136 -3.51 -1.13 -1.59
CA HIS A 136 -3.38 -1.73 -0.27
C HIS A 136 -2.51 -3.00 -0.35
N ILE A 137 -1.34 -2.97 0.30
CA ILE A 137 -0.38 -4.07 0.31
C ILE A 137 -1.01 -5.29 1.00
N LYS A 138 -1.48 -6.20 0.16
CA LYS A 138 -2.21 -7.45 0.44
C LYS A 138 -1.79 -8.48 -0.61
N SER A 139 -2.13 -9.75 -0.40
CA SER A 139 -1.86 -10.83 -1.36
C SER A 139 -2.31 -10.48 -2.78
N ALA A 140 -3.53 -9.94 -2.95
CA ALA A 140 -4.03 -9.52 -4.25
C ALA A 140 -3.21 -8.41 -4.93
N PHE A 141 -2.62 -7.49 -4.16
CA PHE A 141 -1.71 -6.47 -4.68
C PHE A 141 -0.42 -7.12 -5.19
N CYS A 142 0.17 -8.04 -4.41
CA CYS A 142 1.37 -8.77 -4.82
C CYS A 142 1.11 -9.60 -6.09
N GLN A 143 -0.01 -10.32 -6.15
CA GLN A 143 -0.41 -11.08 -7.35
C GLN A 143 -0.49 -10.21 -8.62
N GLN A 144 -1.00 -8.97 -8.51
CA GLN A 144 -1.07 -8.06 -9.67
C GLN A 144 0.32 -7.61 -10.11
N TRP A 145 1.12 -7.09 -9.19
CA TRP A 145 2.42 -6.51 -9.52
C TRP A 145 3.44 -7.56 -9.99
N TYR A 146 3.45 -8.73 -9.35
CA TYR A 146 4.36 -9.82 -9.70
C TYR A 146 3.77 -10.78 -10.75
N LYS A 147 2.58 -10.47 -11.29
CA LYS A 147 1.91 -11.28 -12.34
C LYS A 147 1.83 -12.76 -11.97
N SER A 148 1.46 -13.02 -10.72
CA SER A 148 1.42 -14.35 -10.12
C SER A 148 -0.01 -14.74 -9.75
N ASP A 149 -0.33 -16.02 -9.95
CA ASP A 149 -1.57 -16.65 -9.53
C ASP A 149 -1.45 -17.37 -8.18
N LYS A 150 -0.24 -17.50 -7.63
CA LYS A 150 0.02 -18.16 -6.36
C LYS A 150 -0.44 -17.32 -5.17
N ASP A 151 -0.61 -17.99 -4.03
CA ASP A 151 -0.88 -17.33 -2.76
C ASP A 151 0.35 -16.58 -2.24
N TRP A 152 0.11 -15.60 -1.37
CA TRP A 152 1.15 -14.75 -0.78
C TRP A 152 0.92 -14.61 0.72
N ASP A 153 2.01 -14.64 1.47
CA ASP A 153 2.04 -14.23 2.87
C ASP A 153 2.33 -12.75 2.97
N VAL A 154 1.59 -12.04 3.82
CA VAL A 154 1.78 -10.60 4.04
C VAL A 154 1.85 -10.33 5.53
N MET A 155 2.99 -9.81 5.97
CA MET A 155 3.33 -9.48 7.34
C MET A 155 3.37 -7.98 7.57
N THR A 156 3.10 -7.59 8.81
CA THR A 156 3.06 -6.20 9.27
C THR A 156 3.52 -6.14 10.71
N MET A 157 3.69 -4.93 11.24
CA MET A 157 3.93 -4.73 12.68
C MET A 157 2.83 -5.34 13.58
N ASN A 158 1.61 -5.53 13.09
CA ASN A 158 0.50 -6.14 13.83
C ASN A 158 0.39 -7.66 13.61
N GLY A 159 1.39 -8.29 12.97
CA GLY A 159 1.38 -9.69 12.58
C GLY A 159 0.81 -9.93 11.18
N VAL A 160 0.18 -11.09 11.00
CA VAL A 160 -0.32 -11.59 9.70
C VAL A 160 -1.45 -10.71 9.18
N ARG A 161 -1.28 -10.19 7.96
CA ARG A 161 -2.33 -9.48 7.21
C ARG A 161 -3.05 -10.41 6.24
N ASP A 162 -2.32 -11.28 5.55
CA ASP A 162 -2.82 -12.36 4.70
C ASP A 162 -1.89 -13.57 4.81
N GLY A 163 -2.44 -14.77 4.62
CA GLY A 163 -1.68 -16.02 4.70
C GLY A 163 -1.38 -16.42 6.15
N ASP A 164 -0.11 -16.70 6.43
CA ASP A 164 0.40 -17.09 7.75
C ASP A 164 1.83 -16.56 7.98
N ALA A 165 2.36 -16.80 9.18
CA ALA A 165 3.65 -16.27 9.61
C ALA A 165 4.79 -17.30 9.52
N LYS A 166 4.55 -18.53 9.06
CA LYS A 166 5.53 -19.63 9.20
C LYS A 166 6.83 -19.30 8.47
N ALA A 167 6.75 -18.99 7.18
CA ALA A 167 7.94 -18.68 6.37
C ALA A 167 8.66 -17.40 6.83
N PHE A 168 7.94 -16.45 7.43
CA PHE A 168 8.53 -15.23 7.99
C PHE A 168 9.31 -15.53 9.28
N ASN A 169 8.69 -16.32 10.17
CA ASN A 169 9.32 -16.73 11.43
C ASN A 169 10.54 -17.61 11.15
N ASP A 170 10.44 -18.57 10.22
CA ASP A 170 11.56 -19.41 9.81
C ASP A 170 12.77 -18.55 9.34
N LEU A 171 12.52 -17.51 8.52
CA LEU A 171 13.55 -16.57 8.09
C LEU A 171 14.19 -15.81 9.26
N LEU A 172 13.37 -15.24 10.15
CA LEU A 172 13.84 -14.46 11.29
C LEU A 172 14.62 -15.32 12.30
N ASP A 173 14.12 -16.53 12.60
CA ASP A 173 14.72 -17.45 13.54
C ASP A 173 16.07 -17.94 13.00
N TYR A 174 16.16 -18.25 11.70
CA TYR A 174 17.42 -18.60 11.07
C TYR A 174 18.45 -17.46 11.17
N ALA A 175 18.05 -16.24 10.78
CA ALA A 175 18.91 -15.06 10.80
C ALA A 175 19.40 -14.70 12.22
N ARG A 176 18.60 -14.95 13.26
CA ARG A 176 18.95 -14.68 14.66
C ARG A 176 19.83 -15.75 15.30
N SER A 177 19.74 -16.98 14.83
CA SER A 177 20.43 -18.14 15.41
C SER A 177 21.76 -18.47 14.74
N HIS A 178 22.10 -17.81 13.63
CA HIS A 178 23.33 -18.06 12.87
C HIS A 178 24.16 -16.78 12.68
N ASN A 179 25.47 -16.94 12.54
CA ASN A 179 26.37 -15.84 12.21
C ASN A 179 26.31 -15.55 10.71
N LEU A 180 25.69 -14.45 10.31
CA LEU A 180 25.56 -14.04 8.90
C LEU A 180 26.86 -13.46 8.31
N SER A 181 27.96 -13.41 9.07
CA SER A 181 29.30 -13.20 8.50
C SER A 181 29.85 -14.45 7.79
N ASP A 182 29.20 -15.61 7.97
CA ASP A 182 29.49 -16.83 7.22
C ASP A 182 28.68 -16.86 5.92
N ASP A 183 29.36 -17.06 4.79
CA ASP A 183 28.78 -17.09 3.45
C ASP A 183 27.62 -18.10 3.33
N ALA A 184 27.70 -19.26 3.98
CA ALA A 184 26.66 -20.28 3.88
C ALA A 184 25.35 -19.82 4.53
N HIS A 185 25.44 -19.15 5.69
CA HIS A 185 24.29 -18.62 6.40
C HIS A 185 23.74 -17.36 5.75
N TYR A 186 24.62 -16.49 5.24
CA TYR A 186 24.21 -15.35 4.44
C TYR A 186 23.45 -15.79 3.18
N GLN A 187 23.96 -16.80 2.45
CA GLN A 187 23.30 -17.34 1.27
C GLN A 187 21.91 -17.90 1.59
N HIS A 188 21.77 -18.64 2.70
CA HIS A 188 20.47 -19.14 3.14
C HIS A 188 19.44 -18.02 3.32
N VAL A 189 19.82 -16.92 3.98
CA VAL A 189 18.96 -15.75 4.14
C VAL A 189 18.69 -15.07 2.80
N SER A 190 19.70 -14.90 1.95
CA SER A 190 19.57 -14.23 0.65
C SER A 190 18.67 -14.97 -0.34
N ASN A 191 18.51 -16.29 -0.18
CA ASN A 191 17.56 -17.08 -0.97
C ASN A 191 16.10 -16.91 -0.52
N ARG A 192 15.87 -16.22 0.60
CA ARG A 192 14.55 -16.03 1.22
C ARG A 192 14.18 -14.57 1.47
N LEU A 193 15.14 -13.67 1.41
CA LEU A 193 14.99 -12.22 1.53
C LEU A 193 15.67 -11.58 0.33
N ASP A 194 14.92 -10.74 -0.39
CA ASP A 194 15.48 -9.94 -1.48
C ASP A 194 16.43 -8.88 -0.90
N ILE A 195 17.73 -9.21 -0.79
CA ILE A 195 18.73 -8.37 -0.12
C ILE A 195 18.84 -6.98 -0.77
N PRO A 196 18.94 -6.84 -2.11
CA PRO A 196 18.94 -5.51 -2.73
C PRO A 196 17.68 -4.70 -2.41
N ALA A 197 16.48 -5.28 -2.56
CA ALA A 197 15.24 -4.59 -2.25
C ALA A 197 15.13 -4.22 -0.76
N PHE A 198 15.66 -5.07 0.12
CA PHE A 198 15.69 -4.78 1.56
C PHE A 198 16.68 -3.65 1.88
N ALA A 199 17.84 -3.60 1.22
CA ALA A 199 18.78 -2.49 1.37
C ALA A 199 18.17 -1.16 0.88
N ASP A 200 17.47 -1.16 -0.25
CA ASP A 200 16.77 0.02 -0.77
C ASP A 200 15.69 0.52 0.21
N TYR A 201 14.90 -0.42 0.73
CA TYR A 201 13.92 -0.14 1.78
C TYR A 201 14.56 0.50 3.02
N LEU A 202 15.69 -0.04 3.49
CA LEU A 202 16.44 0.52 4.62
C LEU A 202 16.98 1.92 4.33
N ILE A 203 17.53 2.14 3.14
CA ILE A 203 18.03 3.46 2.70
C ILE A 203 16.92 4.50 2.83
N LEU A 204 15.71 4.22 2.33
CA LEU A 204 14.61 5.17 2.41
C LEU A 204 14.12 5.40 3.83
N GLN A 205 13.94 4.35 4.64
CA GLN A 205 13.49 4.50 6.03
C GLN A 205 14.48 5.31 6.87
N LEU A 206 15.79 5.11 6.65
CA LEU A 206 16.85 5.86 7.33
C LEU A 206 16.98 7.28 6.80
N TRP A 207 16.96 7.47 5.48
CA TRP A 207 17.14 8.77 4.83
C TRP A 207 16.02 9.75 5.16
N CYS A 208 14.76 9.29 5.16
CA CYS A 208 13.64 10.14 5.54
C CYS A 208 13.53 10.35 7.05
N GLY A 209 14.29 9.57 7.85
CA GLY A 209 14.26 9.61 9.30
C GLY A 209 12.93 9.15 9.89
N ASN A 210 12.37 8.03 9.42
CA ASN A 210 11.10 7.51 9.93
C ASN A 210 11.24 6.97 11.36
N TRP A 211 11.13 7.84 12.36
CA TRP A 211 11.41 7.54 13.77
C TRP A 211 10.46 6.52 14.43
N ASP A 212 9.32 6.22 13.80
CA ASP A 212 8.34 5.24 14.30
C ASP A 212 8.57 3.84 13.69
N TRP A 213 9.47 3.73 12.71
CA TRP A 213 10.05 2.47 12.24
C TRP A 213 11.30 2.13 13.07
N PRO A 214 11.57 0.85 13.43
CA PRO A 214 10.93 -0.37 12.93
C PRO A 214 9.72 -0.89 13.73
N GLN A 215 9.33 -0.22 14.82
CA GLN A 215 8.22 -0.68 15.65
C GLN A 215 6.88 -0.61 14.92
N ASN A 216 6.73 0.32 13.98
CA ASN A 216 5.55 0.53 13.14
C ASN A 216 5.94 0.76 11.66
N ASN A 217 4.95 1.05 10.82
CA ASN A 217 5.12 1.63 9.47
C ASN A 217 5.93 0.76 8.49
N TRP A 218 5.63 -0.54 8.48
CA TRP A 218 6.16 -1.48 7.50
C TRP A 218 5.15 -2.54 7.10
N SER A 219 5.31 -3.06 5.89
CA SER A 219 4.69 -4.30 5.42
C SER A 219 5.76 -5.13 4.72
N ALA A 220 5.69 -6.44 4.82
CA ALA A 220 6.53 -7.36 4.07
C ALA A 220 5.66 -8.43 3.42
N ALA A 221 6.06 -8.93 2.25
CA ALA A 221 5.34 -10.01 1.59
C ALA A 221 6.27 -10.98 0.88
N ALA A 222 5.87 -12.25 0.83
CA ALA A 222 6.52 -13.29 0.05
C ALA A 222 5.47 -14.14 -0.67
N GLU A 223 5.79 -14.56 -1.89
CA GLU A 223 5.00 -15.56 -2.60
C GLU A 223 5.15 -16.90 -1.89
N ARG A 224 4.07 -17.68 -1.81
CA ARG A 224 4.11 -19.06 -1.32
C ARG A 224 4.62 -19.99 -2.42
N SER A 225 5.92 -19.95 -2.64
CA SER A 225 6.63 -20.79 -3.60
C SER A 225 8.03 -21.15 -3.10
N GLU A 226 8.68 -22.09 -3.78
CA GLU A 226 10.05 -22.49 -3.47
C GLU A 226 11.04 -21.32 -3.62
N ASP A 227 10.83 -20.51 -4.67
CA ASP A 227 11.62 -19.32 -5.01
C ASP A 227 11.08 -18.02 -4.39
N GLY A 228 10.10 -18.13 -3.49
CA GLY A 228 9.44 -17.00 -2.87
C GLY A 228 10.38 -16.23 -1.94
N MET A 229 10.65 -14.97 -2.27
CA MET A 229 11.48 -14.09 -1.45
C MET A 229 10.64 -13.01 -0.75
N TRP A 230 10.96 -12.77 0.52
CA TRP A 230 10.44 -11.65 1.29
C TRP A 230 10.92 -10.33 0.70
N ARG A 231 9.99 -9.40 0.55
CA ARG A 231 10.23 -8.01 0.16
C ARG A 231 9.53 -7.07 1.12
N PHE A 232 10.20 -5.99 1.48
CA PHE A 232 9.67 -4.96 2.37
C PHE A 232 9.14 -3.79 1.55
N PHE A 233 8.10 -3.14 2.07
CA PHE A 233 7.41 -2.07 1.39
C PHE A 233 7.32 -0.85 2.30
N ILE A 234 7.62 0.32 1.75
CA ILE A 234 7.36 1.61 2.37
C ILE A 234 5.85 1.77 2.57
N TRP A 235 5.45 2.10 3.81
CA TRP A 235 4.05 2.31 4.17
C TRP A 235 3.95 3.21 5.40
N ASP A 236 3.11 4.25 5.34
CA ASP A 236 2.86 5.17 6.47
C ASP A 236 4.13 5.91 6.92
N ALA A 237 4.99 6.26 5.96
CA ALA A 237 6.26 6.94 6.21
C ALA A 237 6.06 8.45 6.24
N GLU A 238 5.30 8.93 7.23
CA GLU A 238 4.89 10.34 7.34
C GLU A 238 5.67 11.12 8.42
N ARG A 239 6.40 10.41 9.29
CA ARG A 239 7.12 10.94 10.45
C ARG A 239 8.57 11.27 10.15
#